data_AF-A0AAV9P5X3-F1
#
_entry.id   AF-A0AAV9P5X3-F1
#
_cell.length_a   1.000
_cell.length_b   1.000
_cell.length_c   1.000
_cell.angle_alpha   90.00
_cell.angle_beta   90.00
_cell.angle_gamma   90.00
#
_symmetry.space_group_name_H-M   'P 1'
#
loop_
_entity.id
_entity.type
_entity.pdbx_description
1 polymer ?
#
loop_
_entity_poly.entity_id
_entity_poly.type
_entity_poly.pdbx_seq_one_letter_code
_entity_poly.pdbx_strand_id
1 'polypeptide(L)'
;MAIPNDKLQDVLKEIESKAQFSAQQLQIVRGQITSKQREKRMLELSQKELSTLPKETPVYDGVGKISDRFELTTIEDVRDNQGKEAVDVDKEMENLNKKLHYLDTTYKNATQHLEQIFSRGRE
;
A
#
# COMPACT_ATOMS: atom_id res chain seq x y z
N MET A 1 -36.85 26.67 -8.29
CA MET A 1 -37.00 25.87 -7.06
C MET A 1 -35.65 25.90 -6.35
N ALA A 2 -35.43 26.92 -5.52
CA ALA A 2 -34.15 27.17 -4.88
C ALA A 2 -33.91 26.11 -3.79
N ILE A 3 -32.84 25.35 -3.91
CA ILE A 3 -32.41 24.43 -2.86
C ILE A 3 -32.09 25.29 -1.64
N PRO A 4 -32.71 25.07 -0.48
CA PRO A 4 -32.51 25.90 0.71
C PRO A 4 -31.04 25.90 1.13
N ASN A 5 -30.50 27.10 1.33
CA ASN A 5 -29.08 27.40 1.60
C ASN A 5 -28.50 26.62 2.79
N ASP A 6 -29.32 26.29 3.80
CA ASP A 6 -28.94 25.46 4.95
C ASP A 6 -28.50 24.03 4.56
N LYS A 7 -29.26 23.37 3.68
CA LYS A 7 -28.91 22.00 3.24
C LYS A 7 -27.64 21.98 2.40
N LEU A 8 -27.34 23.07 1.72
CA LEU A 8 -26.09 23.26 0.99
C LEU A 8 -24.89 23.34 1.95
N GLN A 9 -25.01 24.08 3.05
CA GLN A 9 -23.93 24.21 4.04
C GLN A 9 -23.64 22.90 4.79
N ASP A 10 -24.67 22.14 5.17
CA ASP A 10 -24.47 20.84 5.81
C ASP A 10 -23.83 19.82 4.86
N VAL A 11 -24.26 19.78 3.60
CA VAL A 11 -23.65 18.91 2.58
C VAL A 11 -22.19 19.31 2.32
N LEU A 12 -21.87 20.60 2.37
CA LEU A 12 -20.49 21.09 2.19
C LEU A 12 -19.57 20.60 3.32
N LYS A 13 -20.01 20.73 4.57
CA LYS A 13 -19.27 20.25 5.75
C LYS A 13 -19.07 18.73 5.70
N GLU A 14 -20.10 17.98 5.29
CA GLU A 14 -19.99 16.53 5.13
C GLU A 14 -18.98 16.15 4.04
N ILE A 15 -18.95 16.86 2.91
CA ILE A 15 -18.01 16.54 1.83
C ILE A 15 -16.60 16.99 2.21
N GLU A 16 -16.42 18.13 2.87
CA GLU A 16 -15.10 18.54 3.39
C GLU A 16 -14.54 17.49 4.36
N SER A 17 -15.36 16.99 5.29
CA SER A 17 -14.99 15.93 6.22
C SER A 17 -14.60 14.64 5.47
N LYS A 18 -15.40 14.22 4.48
CA LYS A 18 -15.08 13.04 3.64
C LYS A 18 -13.81 13.24 2.82
N ALA A 19 -13.59 14.42 2.25
CA ALA A 19 -12.41 14.75 1.46
C ALA A 19 -11.13 14.73 2.31
N GLN A 20 -11.18 15.29 3.53
CA GLN A 20 -10.06 15.24 4.48
C GLN A 20 -9.73 13.80 4.89
N PHE A 21 -10.76 13.00 5.19
CA PHE A 21 -10.59 11.60 5.54
C PHE A 21 -9.98 10.78 4.38
N SER A 22 -10.48 10.95 3.15
CA SER A 22 -9.91 10.30 1.96
C SER A 22 -8.47 10.71 1.70
N ALA A 23 -8.12 11.99 1.89
CA ALA A 23 -6.76 12.48 1.75
C ALA A 23 -5.80 11.86 2.78
N GLN A 24 -6.22 11.74 4.04
CA GLN A 24 -5.45 11.06 5.08
C GLN A 24 -5.23 9.57 4.74
N GLN A 25 -6.29 8.87 4.32
CA GLN A 25 -6.18 7.47 3.91
C GLN A 25 -5.24 7.29 2.72
N LEU A 26 -5.30 8.19 1.73
CA LEU A 26 -4.36 8.21 0.59
C LEU A 26 -2.91 8.33 1.04
N GLN A 27 -2.63 9.20 2.01
CA GLN A 27 -1.28 9.39 2.54
C GLN A 27 -0.77 8.13 3.27
N ILE A 28 -1.63 7.46 4.04
CA ILE A 28 -1.30 6.18 4.70
C ILE A 28 -0.99 5.09 3.68
N VAL A 29 -1.85 4.92 2.67
CA VAL A 29 -1.67 3.89 1.63
C VAL A 29 -0.39 4.14 0.82
N ARG A 30 -0.09 5.41 0.47
CA ARG A 30 1.19 5.77 -0.18
C ARG A 30 2.40 5.43 0.69
N GLY A 31 2.31 5.65 2.00
CA GLY A 31 3.34 5.25 2.96
C GLY A 31 3.54 3.74 2.99
N GLN A 32 2.45 2.97 3.03
CA GLN A 32 2.49 1.50 2.98
C GLN A 32 3.13 0.98 1.69
N ILE A 33 2.77 1.55 0.53
CA ILE A 33 3.38 1.22 -0.77
C ILE A 33 4.89 1.48 -0.74
N THR A 34 5.32 2.63 -0.23
CA THR A 34 6.76 2.98 -0.14
C THR A 34 7.51 2.04 0.82
N SER A 35 6.85 1.58 1.89
CA SER A 35 7.44 0.59 2.80
C SER A 35 7.60 -0.77 2.13
N LYS A 36 6.54 -1.28 1.48
CA LYS A 36 6.56 -2.56 0.78
C LYS A 36 7.52 -2.57 -0.42
N GLN A 37 7.66 -1.45 -1.12
CA GLN A 37 8.63 -1.32 -2.21
C GLN A 37 10.09 -1.36 -1.71
N ARG A 38 10.36 -0.87 -0.49
CA ARG A 38 11.69 -1.02 0.15
C ARG A 38 11.94 -2.47 0.58
N GLU A 39 10.94 -3.13 1.16
CA GLU A 39 11.00 -4.55 1.53
C GLU A 39 11.26 -5.45 0.31
N LYS A 40 10.56 -5.20 -0.81
CA LYS A 40 10.82 -5.88 -2.09
C LYS A 40 12.27 -5.71 -2.56
N ARG A 41 12.79 -4.48 -2.56
CA ARG A 41 14.20 -4.24 -2.95
C ARG A 41 15.19 -4.95 -2.04
N MET A 42 14.92 -5.01 -0.74
CA MET A 42 15.76 -5.76 0.19
C MET A 42 15.73 -7.25 -0.13
N LEU A 43 14.55 -7.84 -0.37
CA LEU A 43 14.41 -9.24 -0.77
C LEU A 43 15.13 -9.54 -2.09
N GLU A 44 15.01 -8.67 -3.10
CA GLU A 44 15.72 -8.81 -4.38
C GLU A 44 17.25 -8.74 -4.21
N LEU A 45 17.75 -7.86 -3.34
CA LEU A 45 19.18 -7.77 -3.04
C LEU A 45 19.66 -9.01 -2.29
N SER A 46 18.91 -9.48 -1.29
CA SER A 46 19.22 -10.72 -0.56
C SER A 46 19.22 -11.93 -1.48
N GLN A 47 18.27 -12.05 -2.42
CA GLN A 47 18.29 -13.11 -3.44
C GLN A 47 19.53 -13.03 -4.34
N LYS A 48 19.95 -11.82 -4.72
CA LYS A 48 21.15 -11.61 -5.53
C LYS A 48 22.41 -12.00 -4.77
N GLU A 49 22.53 -11.64 -3.50
CA GLU A 49 23.65 -12.00 -2.64
C GLU A 49 23.70 -13.52 -2.39
N LEU A 50 22.56 -14.15 -2.12
CA LEU A 50 22.43 -15.61 -1.98
C LEU A 50 22.79 -16.36 -3.28
N SER A 51 22.49 -15.78 -4.45
CA SER A 51 22.85 -16.37 -5.74
C SER A 51 24.34 -16.25 -6.08
N THR A 52 25.06 -15.32 -5.44
CA THR A 52 26.53 -15.18 -5.59
C THR A 52 27.33 -16.09 -4.67
N LEU A 53 26.68 -16.72 -3.69
CA LEU A 53 27.32 -17.63 -2.74
C LEU A 53 27.37 -19.07 -3.31
N PRO A 54 28.50 -19.79 -3.14
CA PRO A 54 28.60 -21.17 -3.60
C PRO A 54 27.66 -22.10 -2.82
N LYS A 55 27.07 -23.08 -3.52
CA LYS A 55 26.02 -24.00 -3.05
C LYS A 55 26.34 -24.79 -1.78
N GLU A 56 27.61 -24.89 -1.39
CA GLU A 56 28.09 -25.61 -0.20
C GLU A 56 28.21 -24.73 1.05
N THR A 57 27.87 -23.44 0.98
CA THR A 57 27.96 -22.57 2.15
C THR A 57 26.79 -22.86 3.10
N PRO A 58 27.02 -23.27 4.35
CA PRO A 58 25.95 -23.42 5.32
C PRO A 58 25.35 -22.04 5.61
N VAL A 59 24.12 -21.82 5.15
CA VAL A 59 23.37 -20.59 5.38
C VAL A 59 22.54 -20.77 6.64
N TYR A 60 22.69 -19.84 7.58
CA TYR A 60 21.90 -19.77 8.81
C TYR A 60 20.80 -18.73 8.63
N ASP A 61 19.56 -19.17 8.52
CA ASP A 61 18.41 -18.26 8.51
C ASP A 61 18.09 -17.86 9.96
N GLY A 62 18.48 -16.64 10.32
CA GLY A 62 18.32 -16.09 11.66
C GLY A 62 16.93 -15.53 11.89
N VAL A 63 15.89 -16.37 11.93
CA VAL A 63 14.59 -16.00 12.48
C VAL A 63 14.70 -15.89 14.01
N GLY A 64 14.47 -14.70 14.56
CA GLY A 64 14.80 -14.34 15.94
C GLY A 64 14.28 -15.30 17.03
N LYS A 65 15.07 -15.45 18.11
CA LYS A 65 14.73 -16.11 19.40
C LYS A 65 13.94 -17.44 19.35
N ILE A 66 14.17 -18.29 18.36
CA ILE A 66 13.80 -19.72 18.43
C ILE A 66 15.08 -20.55 18.46
N SER A 67 15.64 -20.67 19.66
CA SER A 67 16.97 -21.19 19.94
C SER A 67 17.12 -22.72 19.85
N ASP A 68 16.19 -23.48 19.26
CA ASP A 68 16.23 -24.95 19.43
C ASP A 68 16.16 -25.79 18.15
N ARG A 69 16.02 -25.20 16.96
CA ARG A 69 16.09 -25.97 15.70
C ARG A 69 16.69 -25.13 14.57
N PHE A 70 18.01 -25.02 14.58
CA PHE A 70 18.75 -24.68 13.36
C PHE A 70 18.68 -25.88 12.41
N GLU A 71 17.63 -25.95 11.61
CA GLU A 71 17.59 -26.85 10.46
C GLU A 71 18.59 -26.31 9.43
N LEU A 72 19.44 -27.20 8.92
CA LEU A 72 20.40 -26.89 7.86
C LEU A 72 19.60 -26.66 6.56
N THR A 73 18.99 -25.48 6.43
CA THR A 73 18.19 -25.16 5.25
C THR A 73 19.13 -24.96 4.08
N THR A 74 18.97 -25.76 3.04
CA THR A 74 19.78 -25.63 1.82
C THR A 74 19.47 -24.27 1.18
N ILE A 75 20.47 -23.62 0.57
CA ILE A 75 20.32 -22.34 -0.14
C ILE A 75 19.14 -22.35 -1.12
N GLU A 76 18.80 -23.53 -1.65
CA GLU A 76 17.65 -23.72 -2.55
C GLU A 76 16.30 -23.50 -1.86
N ASP A 77 16.11 -23.98 -0.62
CA ASP A 77 14.84 -23.82 0.10
C ASP A 77 14.64 -22.36 0.57
N VAL A 78 15.73 -21.69 0.98
CA VAL A 78 15.72 -20.25 1.27
C VAL A 78 15.34 -19.44 0.03
N ARG A 79 15.91 -19.78 -1.14
CA ARG A 79 15.59 -19.14 -2.42
C ARG A 79 14.12 -19.37 -2.82
N ASP A 80 13.62 -20.59 -2.66
CA ASP A 80 12.23 -20.93 -2.99
C ASP A 80 11.23 -20.22 -2.05
N ASN A 81 11.53 -20.07 -0.76
CA ASN A 81 10.71 -19.30 0.18
C ASN A 81 10.76 -17.79 -0.12
N GLN A 82 11.95 -17.23 -0.34
CA GLN A 82 12.10 -15.83 -0.75
C GLN A 82 11.41 -15.54 -2.09
N GLY A 83 11.39 -16.50 -3.02
CA GLY A 83 10.65 -16.40 -4.28
C GLY A 83 9.14 -16.33 -4.06
N LYS A 84 8.60 -17.14 -3.15
CA LYS A 84 7.18 -17.07 -2.76
C LYS A 84 6.85 -15.75 -2.06
N GLU A 85 7.70 -15.30 -1.14
CA GLU A 85 7.53 -14.01 -0.45
C GLU A 85 7.56 -12.84 -1.44
N ALA A 86 8.47 -12.85 -2.43
CA ALA A 86 8.51 -11.82 -3.46
C ALA A 86 7.22 -11.77 -4.29
N VAL A 87 6.64 -12.93 -4.64
CA VAL A 87 5.35 -13.01 -5.35
C VAL A 87 4.20 -12.53 -4.48
N ASP A 88 4.21 -12.84 -3.18
CA ASP A 88 3.17 -12.40 -2.25
C ASP A 88 3.20 -10.89 -2.04
N VAL A 89 4.40 -10.32 -1.85
CA VAL A 89 4.62 -8.87 -1.77
C VAL A 89 4.18 -8.16 -3.05
N ASP A 90 4.38 -8.76 -4.22
CA ASP A 90 3.92 -8.18 -5.50
C ASP A 90 2.38 -8.13 -5.58
N LYS A 91 1.71 -9.20 -5.18
CA LYS A 91 0.24 -9.25 -5.09
C LYS A 91 -0.31 -8.25 -4.07
N GLU A 92 0.32 -8.12 -2.90
CA GLU A 92 -0.03 -7.11 -1.91
C GLU A 92 0.14 -5.69 -2.47
N MET A 93 1.23 -5.43 -3.20
CA MET A 93 1.46 -4.13 -3.87
C MET A 93 0.39 -3.84 -4.93
N GLU A 94 0.00 -4.81 -5.76
CA GLU A 94 -1.09 -4.64 -6.72
C GLU A 94 -2.41 -4.30 -6.03
N ASN A 95 -2.72 -4.99 -4.92
CA ASN A 95 -3.94 -4.75 -4.17
C ASN A 95 -3.95 -3.36 -3.51
N LEU A 96 -2.82 -2.93 -2.93
CA LEU A 96 -2.64 -1.58 -2.40
C LEU A 96 -2.77 -0.51 -3.49
N ASN A 97 -2.26 -0.76 -4.70
CA ASN A 97 -2.43 0.15 -5.84
C ASN A 97 -3.88 0.26 -6.30
N LYS A 98 -4.62 -0.87 -6.36
CA LYS A 98 -6.06 -0.85 -6.66
C LYS A 98 -6.84 -0.05 -5.62
N LYS A 99 -6.51 -0.23 -4.33
CA LYS A 99 -7.11 0.53 -3.23
C LYS A 99 -6.78 2.02 -3.33
N LEU A 100 -5.54 2.36 -3.68
CA LEU A 100 -5.10 3.74 -3.91
C LEU A 100 -5.88 4.38 -5.06
N HIS A 101 -6.02 3.69 -6.19
CA HIS A 101 -6.74 4.22 -7.34
C HIS A 101 -8.23 4.41 -7.02
N TYR A 102 -8.86 3.48 -6.31
CA TYR A 102 -10.23 3.63 -5.87
C TYR A 102 -10.41 4.88 -4.99
N LEU A 103 -9.55 5.05 -3.98
CA LEU A 103 -9.59 6.21 -3.09
C LEU A 103 -9.33 7.53 -3.84
N ASP A 104 -8.41 7.55 -4.80
CA ASP A 104 -8.12 8.72 -5.64
C ASP A 104 -9.33 9.11 -6.51
N THR A 105 -9.99 8.12 -7.13
CA THR A 105 -11.19 8.34 -7.94
C THR A 105 -12.35 8.82 -7.07
N THR A 106 -12.56 8.24 -5.88
CA THR A 106 -13.59 8.69 -4.94
C THR A 106 -13.31 10.13 -4.48
N TYR A 107 -12.06 10.47 -4.17
CA TYR A 107 -11.68 11.83 -3.79
C TYR A 107 -11.96 12.83 -4.92
N LYS A 108 -11.52 12.52 -6.16
CA LYS A 108 -11.79 13.37 -7.34
C LYS A 108 -13.28 13.57 -7.59
N ASN A 109 -14.07 12.51 -7.52
CA ASN A 109 -15.53 12.62 -7.67
C ASN A 109 -16.14 13.52 -6.59
N ALA A 110 -15.71 13.38 -5.33
CA ALA A 110 -16.18 14.23 -4.24
C ALA A 110 -15.83 15.72 -4.46
N THR A 111 -14.62 16.02 -4.95
CA THR A 111 -14.20 17.39 -5.28
C THR A 111 -14.99 17.95 -6.46
N GLN A 112 -15.23 17.17 -7.51
CA GLN A 112 -16.03 17.61 -8.66
C GLN A 112 -17.48 17.91 -8.28
N HIS A 113 -18.08 17.10 -7.40
CA HIS A 113 -19.41 17.38 -6.86
C HIS A 113 -19.45 18.68 -6.06
N LEU A 114 -18.41 18.97 -5.25
CA LEU A 114 -18.28 20.26 -4.57
C LEU A 114 -18.22 21.43 -5.56
N GLU A 115 -17.37 21.36 -6.59
CA GLU A 115 -17.24 22.43 -7.58
C GLU A 115 -18.56 22.69 -8.33
N GLN A 116 -19.29 21.64 -8.69
CA GLN A 116 -20.60 21.78 -9.34
C GLN A 116 -21.63 22.46 -8.43
N ILE A 117 -21.63 22.12 -7.13
CA ILE A 117 -22.52 22.74 -6.14
C ILE A 117 -22.17 24.23 -5.99
N PHE A 118 -20.88 24.57 -5.86
CA PHE A 118 -20.41 25.95 -5.78
C PHE A 118 -20.68 26.77 -7.05
N SER A 119 -20.58 26.15 -8.23
CA SER A 119 -20.88 26.81 -9.50
C SER A 119 -22.37 27.09 -9.67
N ARG A 120 -23.23 26.15 -9.26
CA ARG A 120 -24.70 26.29 -9.33
C ARG A 120 -25.28 27.24 -8.27
N GLY A 121 -24.58 27.43 -7.14
CA GLY A 121 -24.98 28.41 -6.12
C GLY A 121 -24.63 29.86 -6.47
N ARG A 122 -23.96 30.10 -7.61
CA ARG A 122 -23.53 31.43 -8.07
C ARG A 122 -24.39 32.01 -9.21
N GLU A 123 -25.40 31.28 -9.67
CA GLU A 123 -26.47 31.72 -10.60
C GLU A 123 -27.78 31.93 -9.85
#